data_AF-Q89A12-F1
#
_entry.id   AF-Q89A12-F1
#
_cell.length_a   1.000
_cell.length_b   1.000
_cell.length_c   1.000
_cell.angle_alpha   90.00
_cell.angle_beta   90.00
_cell.angle_gamma   90.00
#
_symmetry.space_group_name_H-M   'P 1'
#
loop_
_entity.id
_entity.type
_entity.pdbx_description
1 polymer ?
#
loop_
_entity_poly.entity_id
_entity_poly.type
_entity_poly.pdbx_seq_one_letter_code
_entity_poly.pdbx_strand_id
1 'polypeptide(L)'
;MLAKQLSLYDYIDNTLKNLVTCEVEIKAEEDNIQKATLHMDTLHKGDDGYITIAIKHNNDWAQHHYKIEELKDNVGKVLSIDGVNIYLSPNSFYKPIRRIENVRKLNSLYIDLDYYTLDKFKDLTVDQILWNLEADYFKSKVPEANFIVITGRGLAIYWLIEAVPYKALPLWNAVQKNFLNKLKDIGADEKSIDAARVMRLSGSVNQKNGHAVDLLFYNDNKYNLRDIQENYLPDLTPYVKNPYHKAKGRRKRVVNLFNLYSLHYARLRDLVKLMELREGMCRMEDGSLKATGLREFMCFLYRYWSSCYEGDIENALKSTLDFNKQFKEPLSIGEVERATKSATKAYKQWLKDCPTGTYSRGGYNYKNKTLIKLLNITEDEMKVLETIIDNKEVKRRDNEKNKARQKAKRRNELGLTKRQQEKEDKIREVKELYNKGLTQKEIANKLDITDRYVRKILNKK
;
A
#
# COMPACT_ATOMS: atom_id res chain seq x y z
N MET A 1 -38.20 -16.99 -29.43
CA MET A 1 -37.10 -16.65 -28.52
C MET A 1 -37.13 -15.15 -28.30
N LEU A 2 -37.65 -14.67 -27.16
CA LEU A 2 -37.47 -13.25 -26.80
C LEU A 2 -35.99 -13.05 -26.46
N ALA A 3 -35.29 -12.24 -27.27
CA ALA A 3 -33.99 -11.73 -26.89
C ALA A 3 -34.15 -11.00 -25.55
N LYS A 4 -33.55 -11.52 -24.49
CA LYS A 4 -33.51 -10.85 -23.19
C LYS A 4 -32.70 -9.58 -23.41
N GLN A 5 -33.36 -8.43 -23.44
CA GLN A 5 -32.70 -7.14 -23.46
C GLN A 5 -31.78 -7.10 -22.22
N LEU A 6 -30.46 -7.06 -22.42
CA LEU A 6 -29.52 -6.97 -21.31
C LEU A 6 -29.88 -5.71 -20.48
N SER A 7 -29.87 -5.84 -19.16
CA SER A 7 -29.98 -4.64 -18.33
C SER A 7 -28.79 -3.71 -18.59
N LEU A 8 -28.95 -2.41 -18.38
CA LEU A 8 -27.84 -1.46 -18.53
C LEU A 8 -26.63 -1.86 -17.66
N TYR A 9 -26.89 -2.43 -16.48
CA TYR A 9 -25.85 -2.99 -15.63
C TYR A 9 -25.12 -4.17 -16.28
N ASP A 10 -25.84 -5.14 -16.84
CA ASP A 10 -25.22 -6.30 -17.52
C ASP A 10 -24.38 -5.83 -18.71
N TYR A 11 -24.86 -4.81 -19.44
CA TYR A 11 -24.09 -4.20 -20.53
C TYR A 11 -22.80 -3.56 -20.00
N ILE A 12 -22.87 -2.75 -18.94
CA ILE A 12 -21.70 -2.10 -18.33
C ILE A 12 -20.70 -3.13 -17.83
N ASP A 13 -21.15 -4.14 -17.07
CA ASP A 13 -20.28 -5.18 -16.50
C ASP A 13 -19.63 -6.03 -17.61
N ASN A 14 -20.39 -6.38 -18.65
CA ASN A 14 -19.86 -7.12 -19.80
C ASN A 14 -18.84 -6.29 -20.60
N THR A 15 -19.13 -5.00 -20.85
CA THR A 15 -18.21 -4.08 -21.53
C THR A 15 -16.93 -3.90 -20.73
N LEU A 16 -17.03 -3.71 -19.41
CA LEU A 16 -15.87 -3.57 -18.54
C LEU A 16 -15.03 -4.84 -18.43
N LYS A 17 -15.59 -6.04 -18.59
CA LYS A 17 -14.84 -7.31 -18.54
C LYS A 17 -14.18 -7.66 -19.88
N ASN A 18 -14.72 -7.16 -20.98
CA ASN A 18 -14.29 -7.49 -22.34
C ASN A 18 -13.79 -6.26 -23.09
N LEU A 19 -13.24 -5.26 -22.38
CA LEU A 19 -12.97 -3.94 -22.94
C LEU A 19 -12.06 -3.98 -24.19
N VAL A 20 -11.13 -4.93 -24.23
CA VAL A 20 -10.22 -5.14 -25.35
C VAL A 20 -10.94 -5.71 -26.59
N THR A 21 -11.87 -6.64 -26.38
CA THR A 21 -12.50 -7.41 -27.47
C THR A 21 -13.89 -6.91 -27.84
N CYS A 22 -14.52 -6.08 -27.01
CA CYS A 22 -15.86 -5.58 -27.28
C CYS A 22 -15.84 -4.49 -28.36
N GLU A 23 -16.84 -4.54 -29.23
CA GLU A 23 -17.13 -3.49 -30.20
C GLU A 23 -18.04 -2.45 -29.54
N VAL A 24 -17.45 -1.31 -29.21
CA VAL A 24 -18.16 -0.14 -28.68
C VAL A 24 -17.81 1.03 -29.57
N GLU A 25 -18.82 1.68 -30.13
CA GLU A 25 -18.66 2.91 -30.89
C GLU A 25 -18.08 4.00 -29.98
N ILE A 26 -16.95 4.58 -30.38
CA ILE A 26 -16.30 5.65 -29.63
C ILE A 26 -16.99 6.97 -30.00
N LYS A 27 -17.81 7.47 -29.06
CA LYS A 27 -18.53 8.74 -29.16
C LYS A 27 -17.86 9.86 -28.37
N ALA A 28 -16.96 9.51 -27.45
CA ALA A 28 -16.24 10.47 -26.64
C ALA A 28 -15.36 11.37 -27.51
N GLU A 29 -15.39 12.67 -27.23
CA GLU A 29 -14.54 13.66 -27.92
C GLU A 29 -13.05 13.36 -27.67
N GLU A 30 -12.22 13.69 -28.66
CA GLU A 30 -10.78 13.43 -28.60
C GLU A 30 -10.10 14.12 -27.42
N ASP A 31 -10.49 15.37 -27.10
CA ASP A 31 -9.98 16.11 -25.94
C ASP A 31 -10.24 15.37 -24.62
N ASN A 32 -11.43 14.79 -24.46
CA ASN A 32 -11.78 14.01 -23.28
C ASN A 32 -10.95 12.73 -23.16
N ILE A 33 -10.70 12.05 -24.29
CA ILE A 33 -9.83 10.87 -24.34
C ILE A 33 -8.39 11.25 -23.98
N GLN A 34 -7.89 12.38 -24.48
CA GLN A 34 -6.56 12.89 -24.16
C GLN A 34 -6.43 13.24 -22.67
N LYS A 35 -7.42 13.93 -22.08
CA LYS A 35 -7.47 14.23 -20.64
C LYS A 35 -7.47 12.97 -19.77
N ALA A 36 -8.22 11.94 -20.16
CA ALA A 36 -8.25 10.67 -19.44
C ALA A 36 -6.90 9.93 -19.54
N THR A 37 -6.34 9.88 -20.75
CA THR A 37 -5.02 9.27 -21.01
C THR A 37 -3.93 9.98 -20.21
N LEU A 38 -3.94 11.31 -20.19
CA LEU A 38 -2.97 12.11 -19.44
C LEU A 38 -3.06 11.84 -17.93
N HIS A 39 -4.26 11.72 -17.37
CA HIS A 39 -4.46 11.34 -15.96
C HIS A 39 -3.88 9.96 -15.65
N MET A 40 -4.18 9.00 -16.53
CA MET A 40 -3.71 7.62 -16.42
C MET A 40 -2.17 7.56 -16.45
N ASP A 41 -1.54 8.25 -17.40
CA ASP A 41 -0.08 8.31 -17.50
C ASP A 41 0.55 9.03 -16.31
N THR A 42 -0.06 10.13 -15.86
CA THR A 42 0.42 10.89 -14.69
C THR A 42 0.52 10.02 -13.44
N LEU A 43 -0.45 9.13 -13.23
CA LEU A 43 -0.48 8.22 -12.09
C LEU A 43 0.32 6.93 -12.30
N HIS A 44 0.26 6.34 -13.49
CA HIS A 44 0.59 4.92 -13.70
C HIS A 44 1.59 4.65 -14.83
N LYS A 45 2.22 5.68 -15.42
CA LYS A 45 3.22 5.46 -16.48
C LYS A 45 4.32 4.52 -16.01
N GLY A 46 4.50 3.42 -16.75
CA GLY A 46 5.47 2.37 -16.43
C GLY A 46 5.10 1.49 -15.23
N ASP A 47 3.84 1.53 -14.77
CA ASP A 47 3.37 0.62 -13.72
C ASP A 47 3.09 -0.78 -14.30
N ASP A 48 3.62 -1.80 -13.63
CA ASP A 48 3.46 -3.20 -13.97
C ASP A 48 2.34 -3.87 -13.16
N GLY A 49 1.65 -3.11 -12.30
CA GLY A 49 0.47 -3.57 -11.57
C GLY A 49 -0.81 -3.62 -12.41
N TYR A 50 -1.92 -3.93 -11.75
CA TYR A 50 -3.27 -3.81 -12.28
C TYR A 50 -3.90 -2.52 -11.78
N ILE A 51 -4.58 -1.79 -12.66
CA ILE A 51 -5.30 -0.55 -12.36
C ILE A 51 -6.80 -0.84 -12.38
N THR A 52 -7.53 -0.38 -11.37
CA THR A 52 -8.99 -0.50 -11.37
C THR A 52 -9.63 0.65 -12.13
N ILE A 53 -10.48 0.30 -13.09
CA ILE A 53 -11.48 1.19 -13.68
C ILE A 53 -12.84 0.78 -13.10
N ALA A 54 -13.64 1.75 -12.67
CA ALA A 54 -14.95 1.49 -12.10
C ALA A 54 -16.00 2.44 -12.67
N ILE A 55 -17.22 1.92 -12.80
CA ILE A 55 -18.37 2.64 -13.33
C ILE A 55 -19.49 2.55 -12.31
N LYS A 56 -20.11 3.70 -12.05
CA LYS A 56 -21.31 3.82 -11.22
C LYS A 56 -22.47 4.40 -12.03
N HIS A 57 -23.55 3.66 -12.09
CA HIS A 57 -24.83 4.11 -12.62
C HIS A 57 -25.89 3.97 -11.53
N ASN A 58 -26.47 5.08 -11.06
CA ASN A 58 -27.36 5.08 -9.90
C ASN A 58 -26.76 4.36 -8.68
N ASN A 59 -27.35 3.24 -8.25
CA ASN A 59 -26.87 2.41 -7.15
C ASN A 59 -25.99 1.25 -7.61
N ASP A 60 -25.90 1.02 -8.92
CA ASP A 60 -25.14 -0.08 -9.48
C ASP A 60 -23.67 0.27 -9.61
N TRP A 61 -22.82 -0.71 -9.30
CA TRP A 61 -21.37 -0.56 -9.28
C TRP A 61 -20.72 -1.72 -10.02
N ALA A 62 -20.03 -1.41 -11.11
CA ALA A 62 -19.20 -2.35 -11.85
C ALA A 62 -17.75 -1.89 -11.82
N GLN A 63 -16.80 -2.83 -11.74
CA GLN A 63 -15.38 -2.51 -11.78
C GLN A 63 -14.60 -3.65 -12.40
N HIS A 64 -13.52 -3.31 -13.09
CA HIS A 64 -12.58 -4.28 -13.65
C HIS A 64 -11.14 -3.76 -13.55
N HIS A 65 -10.18 -4.62 -13.89
CA HIS A 65 -8.77 -4.39 -13.67
C HIS A 65 -7.98 -4.65 -14.93
N TYR A 66 -7.14 -3.70 -15.32
CA TYR A 66 -6.37 -3.75 -16.56
C TYR A 66 -4.91 -3.40 -16.34
N LYS A 67 -4.04 -3.81 -17.28
CA LYS A 67 -2.74 -3.16 -17.41
C LYS A 67 -2.94 -1.74 -17.93
N ILE A 68 -2.01 -0.85 -17.60
CA ILE A 68 -2.14 0.58 -17.93
C ILE A 68 -2.24 0.82 -19.43
N GLU A 69 -1.41 0.18 -20.25
CA GLU A 69 -1.46 0.34 -21.72
C GLU A 69 -2.76 -0.21 -22.30
N GLU A 70 -3.22 -1.39 -21.87
CA GLU A 70 -4.51 -1.96 -22.30
C GLU A 70 -5.69 -1.04 -21.98
N LEU A 71 -5.67 -0.40 -20.80
CA LEU A 71 -6.71 0.53 -20.39
C LEU A 71 -6.68 1.81 -21.22
N LYS A 72 -5.49 2.37 -21.48
CA LYS A 72 -5.30 3.58 -22.28
C LYS A 72 -5.81 3.40 -23.71
N ASP A 73 -5.44 2.29 -24.35
CA ASP A 73 -5.85 1.99 -25.72
C ASP A 73 -7.38 1.87 -25.87
N ASN A 74 -8.09 1.60 -24.77
CA ASN A 74 -9.54 1.38 -24.79
C ASN A 74 -10.34 2.40 -23.95
N VAL A 75 -9.72 3.46 -23.43
CA VAL A 75 -10.40 4.42 -22.54
C VAL A 75 -11.53 5.15 -23.25
N GLY A 76 -11.41 5.39 -24.56
CA GLY A 76 -12.46 5.98 -25.38
C GLY A 76 -13.77 5.18 -25.35
N LYS A 77 -13.70 3.84 -25.30
CA LYS A 77 -14.88 2.98 -25.15
C LYS A 77 -15.55 3.20 -23.80
N VAL A 78 -14.76 3.32 -22.73
CA VAL A 78 -15.26 3.56 -21.36
C VAL A 78 -15.94 4.93 -21.25
N LEU A 79 -15.33 5.97 -21.82
CA LEU A 79 -15.87 7.34 -21.82
C LEU A 79 -17.15 7.48 -22.67
N SER A 80 -17.36 6.59 -23.64
CA SER A 80 -18.52 6.60 -24.53
C SER A 80 -19.77 5.93 -23.94
N ILE A 81 -19.71 5.47 -22.68
CA ILE A 81 -20.86 4.89 -21.99
C ILE A 81 -21.69 6.03 -21.39
N ASP A 82 -22.92 6.18 -21.89
CA ASP A 82 -23.81 7.28 -21.49
C ASP A 82 -24.38 7.10 -20.09
N GLY A 83 -24.59 8.22 -19.38
CA GLY A 83 -25.32 8.23 -18.10
C GLY A 83 -24.58 7.60 -16.92
N VAL A 84 -23.25 7.45 -17.00
CA VAL A 84 -22.47 6.81 -15.94
C VAL A 84 -21.37 7.71 -15.37
N ASN A 85 -20.92 7.36 -14.17
CA ASN A 85 -19.79 8.01 -13.50
C ASN A 85 -18.59 7.08 -13.53
N ILE A 86 -17.43 7.58 -13.99
CA ILE A 86 -16.23 6.78 -14.23
C ILE A 86 -15.15 7.13 -13.18
N TYR A 87 -14.48 6.11 -12.67
CA TYR A 87 -13.48 6.22 -11.61
C TYR A 87 -12.26 5.37 -11.89
N LEU A 88 -11.08 5.85 -11.50
CA LEU A 88 -9.78 5.20 -11.62
C LEU A 88 -9.13 5.03 -10.25
N SER A 89 -8.46 3.90 -9.99
CA SER A 89 -7.64 3.77 -8.78
C SER A 89 -6.35 4.57 -8.91
N PRO A 90 -6.00 5.45 -7.95
CA PRO A 90 -4.73 6.17 -7.99
C PRO A 90 -3.50 5.29 -7.74
N ASN A 91 -3.70 4.14 -7.09
CA ASN A 91 -2.66 3.16 -6.77
C ASN A 91 -2.90 1.86 -7.55
N SER A 92 -1.86 1.05 -7.74
CA SER A 92 -1.92 -0.21 -8.49
C SER A 92 -1.98 -1.44 -7.60
N PHE A 93 -2.38 -2.59 -8.17
CA PHE A 93 -2.57 -3.86 -7.45
C PHE A 93 -1.75 -5.02 -8.04
N TYR A 94 -1.38 -6.01 -7.22
CA TYR A 94 -0.62 -7.19 -7.66
C TYR A 94 -1.47 -8.16 -8.47
N LYS A 95 -2.77 -8.19 -8.17
CA LYS A 95 -3.78 -9.07 -8.75
C LYS A 95 -4.98 -8.21 -9.14
N PRO A 96 -5.85 -8.67 -10.06
CA PRO A 96 -7.05 -7.95 -10.48
C PRO A 96 -8.16 -7.97 -9.40
N ILE A 97 -7.82 -7.55 -8.18
CA ILE A 97 -8.70 -7.52 -7.02
C ILE A 97 -8.36 -6.26 -6.20
N ARG A 98 -9.28 -5.30 -6.16
CA ARG A 98 -9.12 -4.03 -5.46
C ARG A 98 -9.28 -4.22 -3.96
N ARG A 99 -8.16 -4.44 -3.27
CA ARG A 99 -8.08 -4.49 -1.80
C ARG A 99 -6.75 -3.94 -1.33
N ILE A 100 -6.71 -3.47 -0.10
CA ILE A 100 -5.53 -2.84 0.47
C ILE A 100 -4.38 -3.85 0.58
N GLU A 101 -4.65 -5.12 0.93
CA GLU A 101 -3.64 -6.18 0.95
C GLU A 101 -3.03 -6.50 -0.42
N ASN A 102 -3.74 -6.15 -1.50
CA ASN A 102 -3.30 -6.38 -2.87
C ASN A 102 -2.64 -5.14 -3.47
N VAL A 103 -2.54 -4.02 -2.76
CA VAL A 103 -1.83 -2.83 -3.24
C VAL A 103 -0.40 -3.23 -3.59
N ARG A 104 0.00 -2.89 -4.81
CA ARG A 104 1.33 -3.15 -5.36
C ARG A 104 2.23 -1.94 -5.18
N LYS A 105 1.85 -0.81 -5.79
CA LYS A 105 2.55 0.47 -5.65
C LYS A 105 1.58 1.53 -5.17
N LEU A 106 2.05 2.33 -4.22
CA LEU A 106 1.44 3.59 -3.86
C LEU A 106 2.09 4.65 -4.76
N ASN A 107 1.30 5.22 -5.67
CA ASN A 107 1.78 6.16 -6.69
C ASN A 107 1.46 7.61 -6.32
N SER A 108 0.46 7.84 -5.47
CA SER A 108 0.07 9.17 -5.02
C SER A 108 -0.56 9.18 -3.64
N LEU A 109 -0.54 10.34 -2.99
CA LEU A 109 -1.45 10.74 -1.92
C LEU A 109 -2.60 11.54 -2.55
N TYR A 110 -3.78 11.52 -1.94
CA TYR A 110 -4.94 12.21 -2.49
C TYR A 110 -5.97 12.57 -1.43
N ILE A 111 -6.63 13.71 -1.60
CA ILE A 111 -7.72 14.15 -0.73
C ILE A 111 -8.89 14.61 -1.59
N ASP A 112 -10.07 14.04 -1.34
CA ASP A 112 -11.33 14.50 -1.91
C ASP A 112 -11.84 15.68 -1.08
N LEU A 113 -12.21 16.77 -1.74
CA LEU A 113 -12.62 18.03 -1.15
C LEU A 113 -14.06 18.35 -1.57
N ASP A 114 -14.97 18.08 -0.65
CA ASP A 114 -16.40 18.35 -0.76
C ASP A 114 -16.72 19.72 -0.11
N TYR A 115 -15.98 20.77 -0.48
CA TYR A 115 -16.12 22.12 0.12
C TYR A 115 -17.57 22.65 0.05
N TYR A 116 -18.33 22.25 -0.97
CA TYR A 116 -19.73 22.64 -1.17
C TYR A 116 -20.68 22.14 -0.07
N THR A 117 -20.25 21.19 0.76
CA THR A 117 -21.02 20.70 1.91
C THR A 117 -20.95 21.64 3.09
N LEU A 118 -19.99 22.57 3.10
CA LEU A 118 -19.79 23.54 4.16
C LEU A 118 -20.49 24.84 3.81
N ASP A 119 -21.33 25.36 4.72
CA ASP A 119 -22.08 26.60 4.52
C ASP A 119 -21.18 27.80 4.16
N LYS A 120 -19.95 27.82 4.69
CA LYS A 120 -18.97 28.88 4.41
C LYS A 120 -18.49 28.89 2.95
N PHE A 121 -18.50 27.75 2.28
CA PHE A 121 -17.83 27.56 0.99
C PHE A 121 -18.79 27.13 -0.14
N LYS A 122 -20.05 26.81 0.16
CA LYS A 122 -21.04 26.31 -0.81
C LYS A 122 -21.33 27.23 -1.98
N ASP A 123 -21.20 28.54 -1.77
CA ASP A 123 -21.48 29.57 -2.78
C ASP A 123 -20.20 30.08 -3.48
N LEU A 124 -19.03 29.52 -3.15
CA LEU A 124 -17.77 29.90 -3.79
C LEU A 124 -17.53 29.13 -5.10
N THR A 125 -16.88 29.80 -6.03
CA THR A 125 -16.41 29.19 -7.28
C THR A 125 -15.20 28.29 -7.03
N VAL A 126 -14.93 27.39 -7.98
CA VAL A 126 -13.72 26.55 -7.95
C VAL A 126 -12.46 27.41 -7.83
N ASP A 127 -12.35 28.48 -8.63
CA ASP A 127 -11.18 29.37 -8.62
C ASP A 127 -10.96 30.04 -7.26
N GLN A 128 -12.04 30.42 -6.56
CA GLN A 128 -11.94 30.99 -5.22
C GLN A 128 -11.45 29.96 -4.19
N ILE A 129 -11.86 28.70 -4.33
CA ILE A 129 -11.35 27.61 -3.47
C ILE A 129 -9.89 27.31 -3.78
N LEU A 130 -9.50 27.30 -5.05
CA LEU A 130 -8.10 27.13 -5.48
C LEU A 130 -7.21 28.25 -4.92
N TRP A 131 -7.65 29.51 -5.01
CA TRP A 131 -6.96 30.64 -4.40
C TRP A 131 -6.75 30.45 -2.90
N ASN A 132 -7.78 30.01 -2.17
CA ASN A 132 -7.66 29.73 -0.73
C ASN A 132 -6.65 28.61 -0.45
N LEU A 133 -6.64 27.54 -1.26
CA LEU A 133 -5.67 26.46 -1.12
C LEU A 133 -4.23 26.95 -1.35
N GLU A 134 -4.02 27.75 -2.38
CA GLU A 134 -2.71 28.33 -2.73
C GLU A 134 -2.20 29.29 -1.66
N ALA A 135 -3.07 30.15 -1.13
CA ALA A 135 -2.70 31.16 -0.15
C ALA A 135 -2.45 30.57 1.25
N ASP A 136 -3.32 29.67 1.71
CA ASP A 136 -3.39 29.31 3.15
C ASP A 136 -2.96 27.87 3.46
N TYR A 137 -2.79 27.01 2.46
CA TYR A 137 -2.56 25.58 2.67
C TYR A 137 -1.31 25.05 1.95
N PHE A 138 -1.16 25.27 0.65
CA PHE A 138 -0.02 24.79 -0.12
C PHE A 138 1.29 25.43 0.34
N LYS A 139 2.38 24.64 0.31
CA LYS A 139 3.74 25.00 0.80
C LYS A 139 3.82 25.40 2.28
N SER A 140 2.70 25.34 3.01
CA SER A 140 2.58 25.74 4.40
C SER A 140 2.08 24.58 5.26
N LYS A 141 0.81 24.20 5.11
CA LYS A 141 0.18 23.12 5.88
C LYS A 141 0.36 21.76 5.22
N VAL A 142 0.40 21.75 3.89
CA VAL A 142 0.61 20.58 3.02
C VAL A 142 1.52 21.00 1.85
N PRO A 143 2.20 20.07 1.17
CA PRO A 143 2.96 20.39 -0.03
C PRO A 143 2.08 21.00 -1.11
N GLU A 144 2.69 21.69 -2.07
CA GLU A 144 2.00 22.07 -3.30
C GLU A 144 1.48 20.82 -4.02
N ALA A 145 0.26 20.87 -4.53
CA ALA A 145 -0.30 19.76 -5.30
C ALA A 145 0.55 19.48 -6.54
N ASN A 146 0.49 18.25 -7.04
CA ASN A 146 0.98 17.95 -8.39
C ASN A 146 -0.09 18.30 -9.42
N PHE A 147 -1.31 17.86 -9.16
CA PHE A 147 -2.47 18.22 -9.95
C PHE A 147 -3.74 18.13 -9.11
N ILE A 148 -4.80 18.75 -9.60
CA ILE A 148 -6.14 18.73 -9.02
C ILE A 148 -7.11 18.25 -10.10
N VAL A 149 -8.00 17.34 -9.72
CA VAL A 149 -9.13 16.94 -10.56
C VAL A 149 -10.35 17.76 -10.13
N ILE A 150 -10.86 18.58 -11.03
CA ILE A 150 -12.10 19.33 -10.81
C ILE A 150 -13.25 18.38 -11.10
N THR A 151 -13.93 17.88 -10.07
CA THR A 151 -14.91 16.79 -10.21
C THR A 151 -16.29 17.27 -10.68
N GLY A 152 -16.42 18.57 -10.99
CA GLY A 152 -17.65 19.25 -11.36
C GLY A 152 -18.39 19.88 -10.19
N ARG A 153 -18.24 19.37 -8.95
CA ARG A 153 -18.85 19.94 -7.73
C ARG A 153 -17.85 20.17 -6.60
N GLY A 154 -16.83 19.32 -6.51
CA GLY A 154 -15.73 19.43 -5.57
C GLY A 154 -14.38 19.30 -6.28
N LEU A 155 -13.33 19.05 -5.52
CA LEU A 155 -11.97 18.89 -6.03
C LEU A 155 -11.35 17.61 -5.47
N ALA A 156 -10.55 16.90 -6.26
CA ALA A 156 -9.65 15.88 -5.72
C ALA A 156 -8.21 16.34 -5.92
N ILE A 157 -7.52 16.58 -4.81
CA ILE A 157 -6.13 17.07 -4.79
C ILE A 157 -5.20 15.86 -4.80
N TYR A 158 -4.18 15.88 -5.66
CA TYR A 158 -3.18 14.82 -5.75
C TYR A 158 -1.76 15.31 -5.47
N TRP A 159 -1.03 14.50 -4.72
CA TRP A 159 0.43 14.59 -4.60
C TRP A 159 1.04 13.29 -5.11
N LEU A 160 1.68 13.36 -6.27
CA LEU A 160 2.45 12.25 -6.84
C LEU A 160 3.65 11.95 -5.96
N ILE A 161 3.88 10.67 -5.69
CA ILE A 161 5.06 10.23 -4.95
C ILE A 161 5.91 9.31 -5.82
N GLU A 162 7.21 9.25 -5.50
CA GLU A 162 8.04 8.15 -5.99
C GLU A 162 7.35 6.83 -5.60
N ALA A 163 7.13 5.96 -6.58
CA ALA A 163 6.30 4.80 -6.38
C ALA A 163 6.90 3.89 -5.29
N VAL A 164 6.20 3.75 -4.17
CA VAL A 164 6.65 2.93 -3.03
C VAL A 164 5.84 1.64 -2.94
N PRO A 165 6.46 0.53 -2.49
CA PRO A 165 5.73 -0.71 -2.29
C PRO A 165 4.75 -0.57 -1.11
N TYR A 166 3.78 -1.49 -1.04
CA TYR A 166 2.80 -1.56 0.05
C TYR A 166 3.40 -1.51 1.47
N LYS A 167 4.68 -1.85 1.65
CA LYS A 167 5.35 -1.77 2.96
C LYS A 167 5.40 -0.36 3.53
N ALA A 168 5.31 0.67 2.67
CA ALA A 168 5.26 2.08 3.06
C ALA A 168 3.85 2.54 3.47
N LEU A 169 2.84 1.68 3.34
CA LEU A 169 1.44 2.00 3.64
C LEU A 169 1.19 2.58 5.05
N PRO A 170 1.87 2.14 6.13
CA PRO A 170 1.74 2.80 7.43
C PRO A 170 2.13 4.29 7.42
N LEU A 171 3.20 4.64 6.68
CA LEU A 171 3.65 6.02 6.54
C LEU A 171 2.70 6.79 5.61
N TRP A 172 2.34 6.20 4.48
CA TRP A 172 1.36 6.78 3.55
C TRP A 172 0.05 7.13 4.25
N ASN A 173 -0.50 6.21 5.06
CA ASN A 173 -1.71 6.46 5.86
C ASN A 173 -1.52 7.59 6.88
N ALA A 174 -0.35 7.67 7.51
CA ALA A 174 -0.06 8.75 8.46
C ALA A 174 -0.03 10.11 7.76
N VAL A 175 0.56 10.17 6.56
CA VAL A 175 0.58 11.38 5.73
C VAL A 175 -0.83 11.75 5.27
N GLN A 176 -1.60 10.81 4.72
CA GLN A 176 -3.00 11.04 4.32
C GLN A 176 -3.84 11.59 5.47
N LYS A 177 -3.75 10.97 6.66
CA LYS A 177 -4.49 11.44 7.84
C LYS A 177 -4.08 12.84 8.27
N ASN A 178 -2.78 13.14 8.21
CA ASN A 178 -2.30 14.49 8.51
C ASN A 178 -2.87 15.50 7.50
N PHE A 179 -2.81 15.22 6.21
CA PHE A 179 -3.33 16.11 5.16
C PHE A 179 -4.85 16.29 5.28
N LEU A 180 -5.58 15.20 5.48
CA LEU A 180 -7.02 15.23 5.77
C LEU A 180 -7.31 16.17 6.95
N ASN A 181 -6.60 16.02 8.07
CA ASN A 181 -6.81 16.87 9.24
C ASN A 181 -6.49 18.34 8.95
N LYS A 182 -5.45 18.63 8.16
CA LYS A 182 -5.08 20.00 7.78
C LYS A 182 -6.10 20.63 6.83
N LEU A 183 -6.75 19.84 5.99
CA LEU A 183 -7.73 20.29 4.99
C LEU A 183 -9.19 20.09 5.44
N LYS A 184 -9.42 19.61 6.65
CA LYS A 184 -10.77 19.35 7.17
C LYS A 184 -11.63 20.60 7.16
N ASP A 185 -11.06 21.74 7.54
CA ASP A 185 -11.77 23.02 7.64
C ASP A 185 -12.20 23.58 6.28
N ILE A 186 -11.65 23.09 5.17
CA ILE A 186 -12.05 23.47 3.80
C ILE A 186 -12.84 22.36 3.09
N GLY A 187 -13.23 21.29 3.81
CA GLY A 187 -14.18 20.29 3.31
C GLY A 187 -13.56 18.96 2.89
N ALA A 188 -12.40 18.59 3.43
CA ALA A 188 -11.80 17.29 3.13
C ALA A 188 -12.65 16.11 3.66
N ASP A 189 -12.99 15.17 2.78
CA ASP A 189 -13.80 13.98 3.10
C ASP A 189 -12.98 12.96 3.90
N GLU A 190 -13.45 12.62 5.11
CA GLU A 190 -12.82 11.65 6.00
C GLU A 190 -12.65 10.27 5.37
N LYS A 191 -13.44 9.92 4.35
CA LYS A 191 -13.33 8.65 3.64
C LYS A 191 -12.12 8.58 2.70
N SER A 192 -11.34 9.66 2.54
CA SER A 192 -10.19 9.74 1.62
C SER A 192 -8.95 8.91 2.04
N ILE A 193 -8.99 8.18 3.16
CA ILE A 193 -7.81 7.51 3.75
C ILE A 193 -7.58 6.08 3.18
N ASP A 194 -8.48 5.54 2.36
CA ASP A 194 -8.33 4.19 1.81
C ASP A 194 -7.37 4.16 0.62
N ALA A 195 -6.22 3.49 0.76
CA ALA A 195 -5.22 3.33 -0.31
C ALA A 195 -5.73 2.56 -1.55
N ALA A 196 -6.80 1.78 -1.41
CA ALA A 196 -7.46 1.07 -2.50
C ALA A 196 -8.67 1.83 -3.07
N ARG A 197 -8.86 3.12 -2.73
CA ARG A 197 -9.93 3.96 -3.25
C ARG A 197 -9.81 4.16 -4.76
N VAL A 198 -10.96 4.44 -5.39
CA VAL A 198 -11.04 4.93 -6.77
C VAL A 198 -11.57 6.36 -6.75
N MET A 199 -11.05 7.18 -7.65
CA MET A 199 -11.31 8.61 -7.75
C MET A 199 -11.81 8.95 -9.15
N ARG A 200 -12.47 10.09 -9.33
CA ARG A 200 -13.04 10.48 -10.63
C ARG A 200 -11.98 10.51 -11.74
N LEU A 201 -12.31 9.91 -12.89
CA LEU A 201 -11.48 9.99 -14.10
C LEU A 201 -11.78 11.30 -14.84
N SER A 202 -10.74 12.01 -15.27
CA SER A 202 -10.87 13.22 -16.09
C SER A 202 -11.30 12.88 -17.52
N GLY A 203 -11.89 13.84 -18.22
CA GLY A 203 -12.55 13.61 -19.51
C GLY A 203 -13.89 12.89 -19.39
N SER A 204 -14.30 12.46 -18.19
CA SER A 204 -15.64 11.95 -17.93
C SER A 204 -16.61 13.06 -17.51
N VAL A 205 -17.91 12.78 -17.50
CA VAL A 205 -18.95 13.71 -17.04
C VAL A 205 -19.46 13.31 -15.66
N ASN A 206 -19.64 14.30 -14.79
CA ASN A 206 -20.31 14.09 -13.51
C ASN A 206 -21.82 14.09 -13.70
N GLN A 207 -22.45 12.92 -13.60
CA GLN A 207 -23.89 12.76 -13.83
C GLN A 207 -24.79 13.49 -12.83
N LYS A 208 -24.24 13.99 -11.70
CA LYS A 208 -25.04 14.76 -10.73
C LYS A 208 -25.33 16.19 -11.19
N ASN A 209 -24.47 16.78 -12.01
CA ASN A 209 -24.59 18.18 -12.44
C ASN A 209 -24.22 18.43 -13.91
N GLY A 210 -23.85 17.40 -14.66
CA GLY A 210 -23.52 17.50 -16.08
C GLY A 210 -22.17 18.15 -16.38
N HIS A 211 -21.39 18.54 -15.37
CA HIS A 211 -20.10 19.18 -15.59
C HIS A 211 -19.04 18.16 -15.99
N ALA A 212 -18.17 18.56 -16.92
CA ALA A 212 -16.99 17.79 -17.29
C ALA A 212 -16.00 17.72 -16.11
N VAL A 213 -15.33 16.58 -15.98
CA VAL A 213 -14.27 16.38 -15.00
C VAL A 213 -12.94 16.77 -15.65
N ASP A 214 -12.28 17.80 -15.12
CA ASP A 214 -11.08 18.37 -15.72
C ASP A 214 -9.83 18.25 -14.83
N LEU A 215 -8.65 18.47 -15.41
CA LEU A 215 -7.35 18.45 -14.74
C LEU A 215 -6.73 19.84 -14.69
N LEU A 216 -6.21 20.19 -13.52
CA LEU A 216 -5.37 21.38 -13.32
C LEU A 216 -4.01 20.94 -12.78
N PHE A 217 -2.94 21.17 -13.55
CA PHE A 217 -1.57 20.83 -13.17
C PHE A 217 -0.89 21.98 -12.45
N TYR A 218 -0.10 21.63 -11.41
CA TYR A 218 0.66 22.55 -10.58
C TYR A 218 2.15 22.23 -10.62
N ASN A 219 2.51 20.95 -10.51
CA ASN A 219 3.89 20.50 -10.40
C ASN A 219 4.06 19.10 -10.97
N ASP A 220 5.09 18.90 -11.80
CA ASP A 220 5.39 17.62 -12.43
C ASP A 220 6.32 16.73 -11.59
N ASN A 221 6.97 17.30 -10.57
CA ASN A 221 7.95 16.58 -9.76
C ASN A 221 7.29 15.65 -8.74
N LYS A 222 7.70 14.39 -8.73
CA LYS A 222 7.26 13.41 -7.73
C LYS A 222 7.92 13.70 -6.39
N TYR A 223 7.14 13.63 -5.32
CA TYR A 223 7.65 13.77 -3.96
C TYR A 223 8.25 12.46 -3.44
N ASN A 224 9.33 12.54 -2.67
CA ASN A 224 9.72 11.42 -1.83
C ASN A 224 8.84 11.39 -0.57
N LEU A 225 8.28 10.23 -0.23
CA LEU A 225 7.39 10.10 0.92
C LEU A 225 8.09 10.40 2.26
N ARG A 226 9.41 10.22 2.35
CA ARG A 226 10.20 10.61 3.53
C ARG A 226 10.34 12.11 3.66
N ASP A 227 10.54 12.82 2.55
CA ASP A 227 10.64 14.28 2.58
C ASP A 227 9.31 14.90 3.02
N ILE A 228 8.18 14.33 2.58
CA ILE A 228 6.86 14.74 3.08
C ILE A 228 6.75 14.47 4.58
N GLN A 229 7.23 13.31 5.05
CA GLN A 229 7.25 12.97 6.47
C GLN A 229 8.04 14.01 7.28
N GLU A 230 9.25 14.34 6.85
CA GLU A 230 10.16 15.23 7.57
C GLU A 230 9.66 16.67 7.61
N ASN A 231 9.02 17.14 6.54
CA ASN A 231 8.61 18.53 6.42
C ASN A 231 7.19 18.82 6.95
N TYR A 232 6.28 17.84 6.91
CA TYR A 232 4.85 18.11 7.17
C TYR A 232 4.23 17.30 8.30
N LEU A 233 4.87 16.21 8.76
CA LEU A 233 4.36 15.44 9.90
C LEU A 233 5.01 15.96 11.18
N PRO A 234 4.24 16.01 12.30
CA PRO A 234 4.82 16.41 13.57
C PRO A 234 5.90 15.41 14.00
N ASP A 235 6.98 15.94 14.59
CA ASP A 235 7.99 15.13 15.26
C ASP A 235 7.31 14.19 16.27
N LEU A 236 7.54 12.90 16.14
CA LEU A 236 6.87 11.85 16.92
C LEU A 236 7.27 11.80 18.41
N THR A 237 7.78 12.89 19.01
CA THR A 237 7.58 13.34 20.42
C THR A 237 8.56 14.46 20.84
N PRO A 238 8.17 15.24 21.87
CA PRO A 238 8.81 15.00 23.17
C PRO A 238 7.82 14.49 24.22
N TYR A 239 8.15 13.33 24.78
CA TYR A 239 7.70 12.87 26.09
C TYR A 239 7.84 14.02 27.09
N VAL A 240 6.79 14.33 27.85
CA VAL A 240 6.89 15.21 29.02
C VAL A 240 7.97 14.62 29.93
N LYS A 241 9.12 15.29 30.05
CA LYS A 241 10.20 14.85 30.95
C LYS A 241 9.61 14.64 32.34
N ASN A 242 9.57 13.40 32.81
CA ASN A 242 9.38 13.11 34.22
C ASN A 242 10.52 13.80 35.00
N PRO A 243 10.25 14.78 35.88
CA PRO A 243 11.28 15.51 36.61
C PRO A 243 12.16 14.62 37.51
N TYR A 244 11.71 13.40 37.81
CA TYR A 244 12.33 12.51 38.80
C TYR A 244 13.24 11.42 38.22
N HIS A 245 13.42 11.32 36.90
CA HIS A 245 14.31 10.30 36.31
C HIS A 245 15.30 10.88 35.29
N LYS A 246 16.55 11.08 35.74
CA LYS A 246 17.71 11.35 34.87
C LYS A 246 18.38 10.03 34.49
N ALA A 247 17.90 9.35 33.44
CA ALA A 247 18.64 8.22 32.86
C ALA A 247 19.69 8.73 31.86
N LYS A 248 20.94 8.29 32.00
CA LYS A 248 22.06 8.59 31.08
C LYS A 248 21.69 8.21 29.64
N GLY A 249 21.98 9.13 28.72
CA GLY A 249 21.61 9.15 27.29
C GLY A 249 21.57 7.79 26.59
N ARG A 250 20.36 7.29 26.35
CA ARG A 250 20.09 6.32 25.28
C ARG A 250 19.92 7.11 24.00
N ARG A 251 20.65 6.77 22.93
CA ARG A 251 20.40 7.35 21.59
C ARG A 251 18.90 7.25 21.27
N LYS A 252 18.33 8.37 20.80
CA LYS A 252 16.91 8.49 20.41
C LYS A 252 16.55 7.26 19.56
N ARG A 253 15.70 6.38 20.08
CA ARG A 253 15.07 5.36 19.22
C ARG A 253 14.10 6.15 18.37
N VAL A 254 14.34 6.21 17.06
CA VAL A 254 13.27 6.49 16.10
C VAL A 254 12.12 5.58 16.51
N VAL A 255 11.04 6.17 17.00
CA VAL A 255 9.85 5.42 17.37
C VAL A 255 9.37 4.87 16.04
N ASN A 256 9.65 3.59 15.78
CA ASN A 256 9.15 2.95 14.58
C ASN A 256 7.67 3.26 14.51
N LEU A 257 7.24 3.69 13.33
CA LEU A 257 5.85 3.89 12.93
C LEU A 257 5.06 2.56 12.94
N PHE A 258 5.29 1.69 13.93
CA PHE A 258 4.40 0.59 14.28
C PHE A 258 3.14 1.20 14.91
N ASN A 259 2.42 1.98 14.11
CA ASN A 259 1.07 2.40 14.43
C ASN A 259 0.20 1.13 14.57
N LEU A 260 -0.83 1.17 15.41
CA LEU A 260 -1.74 0.02 15.63
C LEU A 260 -2.33 -0.49 14.29
N TYR A 261 -2.49 0.43 13.34
CA TYR A 261 -2.86 0.18 11.95
C TYR A 261 -1.89 -0.81 11.26
N SER A 262 -0.57 -0.68 11.43
CA SER A 262 0.42 -1.63 10.89
C SER A 262 0.27 -3.03 11.46
N LEU A 263 -0.11 -3.18 12.74
CA LEU A 263 -0.29 -4.50 13.37
C LEU A 263 -1.55 -5.18 12.86
N HIS A 264 -2.69 -4.48 12.84
CA HIS A 264 -3.94 -5.04 12.33
C HIS A 264 -3.81 -5.43 10.86
N TYR A 265 -3.14 -4.59 10.06
CA TYR A 265 -2.84 -4.91 8.68
C TYR A 265 -1.90 -6.11 8.51
N ALA A 266 -0.82 -6.21 9.30
CA ALA A 266 0.05 -7.38 9.27
C ALA A 266 -0.69 -8.66 9.69
N ARG A 267 -1.61 -8.57 10.66
CA ARG A 267 -2.44 -9.70 11.09
C ARG A 267 -3.49 -10.13 10.04
N LEU A 268 -4.06 -9.18 9.30
CA LEU A 268 -4.92 -9.49 8.15
C LEU A 268 -4.15 -10.27 7.09
N ARG A 269 -2.93 -9.83 6.76
CA ARG A 269 -2.06 -10.54 5.81
C ARG A 269 -1.66 -11.92 6.31
N ASP A 270 -1.40 -12.07 7.60
CA ASP A 270 -1.16 -13.38 8.21
C ASP A 270 -2.37 -14.30 8.10
N LEU A 271 -3.60 -13.81 8.30
CA LEU A 271 -4.81 -14.62 8.10
C LEU A 271 -5.00 -15.06 6.65
N VAL A 272 -4.80 -14.14 5.70
CA VAL A 272 -4.87 -14.48 4.26
C VAL A 272 -3.79 -15.49 3.90
N LYS A 273 -2.57 -15.31 4.42
CA LYS A 273 -1.48 -16.26 4.16
C LYS A 273 -1.76 -17.62 4.80
N LEU A 274 -2.35 -17.64 5.99
CA LEU A 274 -2.76 -18.87 6.66
C LEU A 274 -3.83 -19.61 5.85
N MET A 275 -4.80 -18.88 5.30
CA MET A 275 -5.81 -19.45 4.41
C MET A 275 -5.20 -20.04 3.14
N GLU A 276 -4.23 -19.35 2.53
CA GLU A 276 -3.49 -19.84 1.37
C GLU A 276 -2.72 -21.13 1.69
N LEU A 277 -1.95 -21.13 2.79
CA LEU A 277 -1.16 -22.30 3.22
C LEU A 277 -2.02 -23.52 3.56
N ARG A 278 -3.27 -23.29 3.95
CA ARG A 278 -4.23 -24.35 4.31
C ARG A 278 -5.20 -24.67 3.18
N GLU A 279 -5.03 -24.10 1.99
CA GLU A 279 -5.90 -24.32 0.82
C GLU A 279 -7.39 -24.13 1.15
N GLY A 280 -7.70 -23.13 1.97
CA GLY A 280 -9.08 -22.84 2.38
C GLY A 280 -9.63 -23.73 3.50
N MET A 281 -8.83 -24.60 4.12
CA MET A 281 -9.23 -25.46 5.24
C MET A 281 -8.86 -24.85 6.61
N CYS A 282 -9.55 -25.30 7.66
CA CYS A 282 -9.31 -24.93 9.05
C CYS A 282 -8.54 -26.05 9.76
N ARG A 283 -7.54 -25.68 10.59
CA ARG A 283 -6.81 -26.66 11.42
C ARG A 283 -7.48 -26.85 12.77
N MET A 284 -7.76 -28.10 13.12
CA MET A 284 -8.32 -28.50 14.40
C MET A 284 -7.26 -28.67 15.48
N GLU A 285 -7.69 -28.82 16.73
CA GLU A 285 -6.78 -29.02 17.88
C GLU A 285 -5.98 -30.33 17.77
N ASP A 286 -6.52 -31.35 17.10
CA ASP A 286 -5.84 -32.62 16.78
C ASP A 286 -4.81 -32.48 15.64
N GLY A 287 -4.67 -31.29 15.05
CA GLY A 287 -3.76 -31.00 13.94
C GLY A 287 -4.33 -31.29 12.54
N SER A 288 -5.50 -31.95 12.45
CA SER A 288 -6.16 -32.26 11.16
C SER A 288 -6.69 -31.01 10.47
N LEU A 289 -6.69 -31.03 9.14
CA LEU A 289 -7.32 -29.99 8.31
C LEU A 289 -8.74 -30.44 7.95
N LYS A 290 -9.73 -29.58 8.23
CA LYS A 290 -11.14 -29.80 7.90
C LYS A 290 -11.71 -28.59 7.18
N ALA A 291 -12.73 -28.81 6.34
CA ALA A 291 -13.38 -27.73 5.59
C ALA A 291 -14.17 -26.76 6.50
N THR A 292 -14.61 -27.23 7.68
CA THR A 292 -15.45 -26.51 8.64
C THR A 292 -14.69 -26.22 9.94
N GLY A 293 -15.25 -25.40 10.84
CA GLY A 293 -14.83 -25.30 12.25
C GLY A 293 -14.38 -23.92 12.72
N LEU A 294 -13.22 -23.42 12.27
CA LEU A 294 -12.69 -22.12 12.73
C LEU A 294 -13.07 -20.93 11.84
N ARG A 295 -13.96 -21.14 10.86
CA ARG A 295 -14.31 -20.15 9.82
C ARG A 295 -14.90 -18.89 10.43
N GLU A 296 -15.85 -19.05 11.34
CA GLU A 296 -16.55 -17.98 12.06
C GLU A 296 -15.56 -17.11 12.82
N PHE A 297 -14.61 -17.76 13.50
CA PHE A 297 -13.58 -17.07 14.28
C PHE A 297 -12.57 -16.35 13.38
N MET A 298 -12.14 -16.98 12.28
CA MET A 298 -11.25 -16.34 11.30
C MET A 298 -11.93 -15.14 10.62
N CYS A 299 -13.19 -15.27 10.22
CA CYS A 299 -14.00 -14.17 9.70
C CYS A 299 -14.19 -13.06 10.75
N PHE A 300 -14.38 -13.40 12.02
CA PHE A 300 -14.48 -12.43 13.11
C PHE A 300 -13.18 -11.64 13.27
N LEU A 301 -12.03 -12.32 13.30
CA LEU A 301 -10.72 -11.67 13.38
C LEU A 301 -10.47 -10.77 12.17
N TYR A 302 -10.81 -11.24 10.96
CA TYR A 302 -10.69 -10.47 9.74
C TYR A 302 -11.55 -9.21 9.80
N ARG A 303 -12.86 -9.32 10.11
CA ARG A 303 -13.75 -8.16 10.21
C ARG A 303 -13.29 -7.17 11.26
N TYR A 304 -12.88 -7.66 12.43
CA TYR A 304 -12.42 -6.82 13.52
C TYR A 304 -11.16 -6.03 13.14
N TRP A 305 -10.14 -6.70 12.60
CA TRP A 305 -8.90 -6.04 12.22
C TRP A 305 -9.05 -5.15 10.99
N SER A 306 -9.89 -5.50 10.02
CA SER A 306 -10.24 -4.62 8.90
C SER A 306 -10.98 -3.37 9.41
N SER A 307 -11.91 -3.51 10.34
CA SER A 307 -12.58 -2.35 10.98
C SER A 307 -11.59 -1.44 11.70
N CYS A 308 -10.69 -1.99 12.52
CA CYS A 308 -9.66 -1.20 13.21
C CYS A 308 -8.65 -0.56 12.27
N TYR A 309 -8.46 -1.13 11.08
CA TYR A 309 -7.48 -0.67 10.10
C TYR A 309 -8.04 0.42 9.19
N GLU A 310 -9.21 0.20 8.60
CA GLU A 310 -9.85 1.07 7.62
C GLU A 310 -10.68 2.17 8.27
N GLY A 311 -11.24 1.89 9.44
CA GLY A 311 -12.20 2.77 10.09
C GLY A 311 -13.63 2.67 9.53
N ASP A 312 -13.84 1.87 8.48
CA ASP A 312 -15.12 1.64 7.79
C ASP A 312 -15.68 0.24 8.11
N ILE A 313 -16.83 0.20 8.78
CA ILE A 313 -17.49 -1.04 9.21
C ILE A 313 -18.18 -1.76 8.02
N GLU A 314 -18.67 -1.01 7.04
CA GLU A 314 -19.36 -1.56 5.88
C GLU A 314 -18.36 -2.20 4.94
N ASN A 315 -17.26 -1.50 4.64
CA ASN A 315 -16.18 -2.06 3.83
C ASN A 315 -15.53 -3.25 4.53
N ALA A 316 -15.35 -3.20 5.85
CA ALA A 316 -14.85 -4.34 6.60
C ALA A 316 -15.76 -5.58 6.48
N LEU A 317 -17.09 -5.41 6.50
CA LEU A 317 -18.01 -6.52 6.27
C LEU A 317 -17.89 -7.07 4.84
N LYS A 318 -17.85 -6.18 3.83
CA LYS A 318 -17.68 -6.59 2.42
C LYS A 318 -16.39 -7.38 2.22
N SER A 319 -15.27 -6.89 2.73
CA SER A 319 -13.97 -7.57 2.70
C SER A 319 -14.02 -8.90 3.45
N THR A 320 -14.75 -9.00 4.56
CA THR A 320 -14.94 -10.27 5.29
C THR A 320 -15.75 -11.29 4.48
N LEU A 321 -16.83 -10.86 3.82
CA LEU A 321 -17.63 -11.75 2.97
C LEU A 321 -16.81 -12.32 1.82
N ASP A 322 -15.93 -11.51 1.25
CA ASP A 322 -14.99 -11.98 0.24
C ASP A 322 -13.90 -12.89 0.80
N PHE A 323 -13.36 -12.60 1.98
CA PHE A 323 -12.43 -13.49 2.67
C PHE A 323 -13.06 -14.86 2.90
N ASN A 324 -14.33 -14.89 3.30
CA ASN A 324 -15.10 -16.12 3.50
C ASN A 324 -15.21 -16.98 2.22
N LYS A 325 -15.24 -16.38 1.03
CA LYS A 325 -15.27 -17.13 -0.25
C LYS A 325 -14.02 -17.98 -0.49
N GLN A 326 -12.92 -17.71 0.23
CA GLN A 326 -11.68 -18.48 0.10
C GLN A 326 -11.69 -19.79 0.91
N PHE A 327 -12.67 -19.99 1.80
CA PHE A 327 -12.83 -21.28 2.46
C PHE A 327 -13.24 -22.35 1.47
N LYS A 328 -12.78 -23.59 1.70
CA LYS A 328 -13.20 -24.75 0.92
C LYS A 328 -14.73 -24.93 0.96
N GLU A 329 -15.31 -24.65 2.13
CA GLU A 329 -16.74 -24.52 2.34
C GLU A 329 -17.00 -23.16 3.01
N PRO A 330 -17.42 -22.14 2.25
CA PRO A 330 -17.76 -20.83 2.81
C PRO A 330 -19.01 -20.86 3.70
N LEU A 331 -19.05 -19.98 4.71
CA LEU A 331 -20.27 -19.69 5.45
C LEU A 331 -21.28 -18.95 4.57
N SER A 332 -22.58 -19.06 4.85
CA SER A 332 -23.58 -18.20 4.21
C SER A 332 -23.39 -16.73 4.62
N ILE A 333 -23.85 -15.80 3.78
CA ILE A 333 -23.76 -14.35 4.06
C ILE A 333 -24.35 -14.01 5.43
N GLY A 334 -25.54 -14.54 5.74
CA GLY A 334 -26.21 -14.30 7.01
C GLY A 334 -25.52 -14.95 8.23
N GLU A 335 -24.75 -16.02 8.04
CA GLU A 335 -23.91 -16.59 9.11
C GLU A 335 -22.69 -15.72 9.38
N VAL A 336 -22.00 -15.24 8.33
CA VAL A 336 -20.86 -14.33 8.49
C VAL A 336 -21.29 -13.06 9.23
N GLU A 337 -22.41 -12.45 8.83
CA GLU A 337 -22.92 -11.24 9.47
C GLU A 337 -23.23 -11.44 10.96
N ARG A 338 -23.90 -12.54 11.31
CA ARG A 338 -24.25 -12.88 12.70
C ARG A 338 -23.02 -13.22 13.53
N ALA A 339 -22.16 -14.11 13.04
CA ALA A 339 -20.97 -14.58 13.75
C ALA A 339 -19.97 -13.45 14.03
N THR A 340 -19.90 -12.46 13.14
CA THR A 340 -18.93 -11.36 13.24
C THR A 340 -19.52 -10.06 13.78
N LYS A 341 -20.80 -10.02 14.17
CA LYS A 341 -21.48 -8.80 14.70
C LYS A 341 -20.77 -8.20 15.91
N SER A 342 -20.16 -9.05 16.75
CA SER A 342 -19.37 -8.65 17.91
C SER A 342 -18.10 -7.86 17.53
N ALA A 343 -17.56 -8.04 16.33
CA ALA A 343 -16.39 -7.31 15.83
C ALA A 343 -16.67 -5.80 15.76
N THR A 344 -17.85 -5.43 15.26
CA THR A 344 -18.28 -4.02 15.19
C THR A 344 -18.40 -3.38 16.57
N LYS A 345 -18.95 -4.11 17.54
CA LYS A 345 -19.06 -3.63 18.93
C LYS A 345 -17.67 -3.41 19.53
N ALA A 346 -16.76 -4.37 19.31
CA ALA A 346 -15.39 -4.27 19.80
C ALA A 346 -14.59 -3.15 19.14
N TYR A 347 -14.79 -2.91 17.84
CA TYR A 347 -14.19 -1.78 17.13
C TYR A 347 -14.68 -0.44 17.69
N LYS A 348 -15.98 -0.29 17.97
CA LYS A 348 -16.52 0.93 18.60
C LYS A 348 -15.94 1.17 19.99
N GLN A 349 -15.73 0.11 20.78
CA GLN A 349 -15.07 0.22 22.08
C GLN A 349 -13.59 0.61 21.93
N TRP A 350 -12.91 -0.01 20.98
CA TRP A 350 -11.53 0.33 20.62
C TRP A 350 -11.38 1.81 20.21
N LEU A 351 -12.34 2.37 19.46
CA LEU A 351 -12.33 3.77 19.03
C LEU A 351 -12.49 4.74 20.22
N LYS A 352 -13.41 4.45 21.15
CA LYS A 352 -13.67 5.29 22.34
C LYS A 352 -12.46 5.40 23.27
N ASP A 353 -11.70 4.32 23.39
CA ASP A 353 -10.58 4.24 24.33
C ASP A 353 -9.25 4.73 23.73
N CYS A 354 -9.23 5.21 22.48
CA CYS A 354 -8.02 5.62 21.75
C CYS A 354 -7.98 7.10 21.27
N PRO A 355 -8.20 8.14 22.10
CA PRO A 355 -8.03 9.53 21.64
C PRO A 355 -6.56 10.00 21.55
N THR A 356 -5.64 9.43 22.33
CA THR A 356 -4.28 9.99 22.55
C THR A 356 -3.13 8.99 22.38
N GLY A 357 -3.37 7.82 21.77
CA GLY A 357 -2.30 6.89 21.38
C GLY A 357 -1.56 6.18 22.52
N THR A 358 -2.09 6.19 23.75
CA THR A 358 -1.53 5.44 24.88
C THR A 358 -2.42 4.24 25.24
N TYR A 359 -1.80 3.07 25.38
CA TYR A 359 -2.46 1.75 25.41
C TYR A 359 -3.29 1.52 26.70
N SER A 360 -4.61 1.71 26.66
CA SER A 360 -5.52 1.18 27.69
C SER A 360 -6.77 0.50 27.11
N ARG A 361 -6.65 -0.82 26.91
CA ARG A 361 -7.65 -1.91 27.02
C ARG A 361 -9.04 -1.83 26.32
N GLY A 362 -9.29 -0.94 25.37
CA GLY A 362 -10.49 -1.02 24.52
C GLY A 362 -10.43 -2.14 23.46
N GLY A 363 -11.54 -2.86 23.26
CA GLY A 363 -11.68 -3.91 22.22
C GLY A 363 -10.86 -5.19 22.47
N TYR A 364 -10.73 -6.03 21.44
CA TYR A 364 -9.98 -7.29 21.50
C TYR A 364 -8.48 -7.09 21.22
N ASN A 365 -7.65 -7.38 22.22
CA ASN A 365 -6.20 -7.22 22.17
C ASN A 365 -5.50 -8.58 22.29
N TYR A 366 -5.66 -9.43 21.28
CA TYR A 366 -5.07 -10.77 21.29
C TYR A 366 -3.54 -10.74 21.35
N LYS A 367 -2.95 -11.53 22.25
CA LYS A 367 -1.52 -11.83 22.25
C LYS A 367 -1.22 -12.87 21.16
N ASN A 368 -0.02 -12.84 20.58
CA ASN A 368 0.39 -13.84 19.57
C ASN A 368 0.24 -15.27 20.09
N LYS A 369 0.69 -15.55 21.32
CA LYS A 369 0.53 -16.87 21.97
C LYS A 369 -0.92 -17.35 21.98
N THR A 370 -1.88 -16.43 22.18
CA THR A 370 -3.31 -16.75 22.17
C THR A 370 -3.79 -17.05 20.76
N LEU A 371 -3.41 -16.24 19.76
CA LEU A 371 -3.80 -16.48 18.36
C LEU A 371 -3.22 -17.79 17.82
N ILE A 372 -1.96 -18.08 18.11
CA ILE A 372 -1.30 -19.33 17.73
C ILE A 372 -2.06 -20.53 18.28
N LYS A 373 -2.49 -20.46 19.54
CA LYS A 373 -3.30 -21.52 20.16
C LYS A 373 -4.69 -21.63 19.51
N LEU A 374 -5.43 -20.53 19.40
CA LEU A 374 -6.81 -20.54 18.91
C LEU A 374 -6.93 -20.93 17.42
N LEU A 375 -5.91 -20.60 16.62
CA LEU A 375 -5.87 -20.91 15.19
C LEU A 375 -5.09 -22.19 14.88
N ASN A 376 -4.60 -22.89 15.91
CA ASN A 376 -3.75 -24.07 15.80
C ASN A 376 -2.59 -23.85 14.80
N ILE A 377 -1.82 -22.78 14.98
CA ILE A 377 -0.75 -22.43 14.02
C ILE A 377 0.49 -23.29 14.27
N THR A 378 1.02 -23.90 13.22
CA THR A 378 2.21 -24.77 13.30
C THR A 378 3.53 -24.00 13.24
N GLU A 379 4.64 -24.65 13.63
CA GLU A 379 5.97 -24.03 13.51
C GLU A 379 6.33 -23.68 12.06
N ASP A 380 5.92 -24.49 11.09
CA ASP A 380 6.20 -24.24 9.68
C ASP A 380 5.36 -23.09 9.11
N GLU A 381 4.09 -22.99 9.52
CA GLU A 381 3.24 -21.83 9.19
C GLU A 381 3.88 -20.55 9.75
N MET A 382 4.31 -20.54 11.01
CA MET A 382 4.96 -19.39 11.65
C MET A 382 6.23 -18.89 10.91
N LYS A 383 6.97 -19.78 10.24
CA LYS A 383 8.16 -19.37 9.45
C LYS A 383 7.80 -18.46 8.28
N VAL A 384 6.58 -18.54 7.76
CA VAL A 384 6.08 -17.74 6.63
C VAL A 384 5.30 -16.51 7.09
N LEU A 385 4.60 -16.59 8.23
CA LEU A 385 3.81 -15.48 8.79
C LEU A 385 4.68 -14.29 9.22
N GLU A 386 4.11 -13.10 9.26
CA GLU A 386 4.82 -11.86 9.55
C GLU A 386 4.83 -11.51 11.03
N THR A 387 3.65 -11.55 11.67
CA THR A 387 3.48 -11.08 13.05
C THR A 387 2.91 -12.12 13.99
N ILE A 388 2.10 -13.08 13.56
CA ILE A 388 1.53 -14.13 14.42
C ILE A 388 2.56 -15.26 14.58
N ILE A 389 3.65 -14.93 15.26
CA ILE A 389 4.78 -15.82 15.51
C ILE A 389 5.12 -15.89 17.00
N ASP A 390 5.74 -17.00 17.39
CA ASP A 390 6.19 -17.22 18.76
C ASP A 390 7.58 -16.62 19.02
N ASN A 391 8.02 -16.66 20.29
CA ASN A 391 9.32 -16.12 20.66
C ASN A 391 10.50 -16.91 20.08
N LYS A 392 10.30 -18.19 19.74
CA LYS A 392 11.35 -19.05 19.14
C LYS A 392 11.65 -18.56 17.71
N GLU A 393 10.62 -18.34 16.91
CA GLU A 393 10.74 -17.86 15.53
C GLU A 393 11.26 -16.42 15.47
N VAL A 394 10.84 -15.54 16.39
CA VAL A 394 11.41 -14.19 16.53
C VAL A 394 12.93 -14.26 16.72
N LYS A 395 13.39 -15.07 17.68
CA LYS A 395 14.83 -15.26 17.95
C LYS A 395 15.57 -15.84 16.76
N ARG A 396 14.98 -16.80 16.03
CA ARG A 396 15.58 -17.38 14.82
C ARG A 396 15.83 -16.30 13.76
N ARG A 397 14.79 -15.50 13.43
CA ARG A 397 14.88 -14.41 12.45
C ARG A 397 15.89 -13.35 12.85
N ASP A 398 15.92 -12.96 14.12
CA ASP A 398 16.89 -11.97 14.62
C ASP A 398 18.32 -12.50 14.55
N ASN A 399 18.55 -13.77 14.87
CA ASN A 399 19.86 -14.39 14.73
C ASN A 399 20.31 -14.43 13.26
N GLU A 400 19.42 -14.74 12.32
CA GLU A 400 19.73 -14.72 10.88
C GLU A 400 20.05 -13.32 10.38
N LYS A 401 19.24 -12.32 10.75
CA LYS A 401 19.50 -10.90 10.43
C LYS A 401 20.83 -10.44 11.02
N ASN A 402 21.14 -10.82 12.27
CA ASN A 402 22.40 -10.48 12.92
C ASN A 402 23.60 -11.14 12.22
N LYS A 403 23.50 -12.42 11.84
CA LYS A 403 24.52 -13.12 11.05
C LYS A 403 24.74 -12.43 9.70
N ALA A 404 23.67 -12.08 8.98
CA ALA A 404 23.75 -11.37 7.71
C ALA A 404 24.41 -10.00 7.87
N ARG A 405 23.99 -9.23 8.88
CA ARG A 405 24.57 -7.90 9.20
C ARG A 405 26.04 -8.00 9.57
N GLN A 406 26.44 -9.00 10.36
CA GLN A 406 27.85 -9.23 10.69
C GLN A 406 28.65 -9.63 9.45
N LYS A 407 28.10 -10.47 8.56
CA LYS A 407 28.75 -10.85 7.30
C LYS A 407 28.93 -9.64 6.37
N ALA A 408 27.94 -8.76 6.28
CA ALA A 408 28.01 -7.53 5.51
C ALA A 408 29.07 -6.57 6.06
N LYS A 409 29.13 -6.37 7.40
CA LYS A 409 30.16 -5.53 8.04
C LYS A 409 31.61 -5.99 7.79
N ARG A 410 31.81 -7.28 7.51
CA ARG A 410 33.15 -7.84 7.22
C ARG A 410 33.59 -7.60 5.77
N ARG A 411 32.70 -7.08 4.91
CA ARG A 411 32.95 -6.86 3.49
C ARG A 411 33.14 -5.36 3.21
N ASN A 412 34.03 -5.03 2.28
CA ASN A 412 34.22 -3.66 1.78
C ASN A 412 33.18 -3.33 0.70
N GLU A 413 33.29 -2.14 0.09
CA GLU A 413 32.38 -1.67 -0.97
C GLU A 413 32.34 -2.61 -2.20
N LEU A 414 33.44 -3.32 -2.47
CA LEU A 414 33.54 -4.34 -3.52
C LEU A 414 32.98 -5.71 -3.09
N GLY A 415 32.39 -5.81 -1.89
CA GLY A 415 31.84 -7.05 -1.36
C GLY A 415 32.89 -8.07 -0.90
N LEU A 416 34.18 -7.70 -0.85
CA LEU A 416 35.29 -8.55 -0.46
C LEU A 416 35.58 -8.45 1.03
N THR A 417 35.91 -9.58 1.66
CA THR A 417 36.45 -9.56 3.04
C THR A 417 37.87 -9.02 3.06
N LYS A 418 38.35 -8.51 4.21
CA LYS A 418 39.73 -7.99 4.36
C LYS A 418 40.80 -8.92 3.76
N ARG A 419 40.74 -10.23 4.08
CA ARG A 419 41.66 -11.23 3.53
C ARG A 419 41.54 -11.43 2.01
N GLN A 420 40.33 -11.27 1.45
CA GLN A 420 40.13 -11.37 0.00
C GLN A 420 40.69 -10.13 -0.70
N GLN A 421 40.46 -8.94 -0.13
CA GLN A 421 41.04 -7.69 -0.62
C GLN A 421 42.58 -7.73 -0.58
N GLU A 422 43.16 -8.11 0.57
CA GLU A 422 44.63 -8.27 0.71
C GLU A 422 45.21 -9.27 -0.30
N LYS A 423 44.45 -10.33 -0.63
CA LYS A 423 44.86 -11.30 -1.64
C LYS A 423 44.79 -10.71 -3.06
N GLU A 424 43.74 -9.95 -3.38
CA GLU A 424 43.63 -9.28 -4.68
C GLU A 424 44.70 -8.20 -4.85
N ASP A 425 44.96 -7.40 -3.81
CA ASP A 425 46.00 -6.39 -3.82
C ASP A 425 47.38 -7.02 -4.03
N LYS A 426 47.68 -8.13 -3.34
CA LYS A 426 48.92 -8.90 -3.57
C LYS A 426 49.01 -9.46 -4.99
N ILE A 427 47.90 -9.95 -5.56
CA ILE A 427 47.88 -10.43 -6.94
C ILE A 427 48.15 -9.28 -7.92
N ARG A 428 47.55 -8.12 -7.69
CA ARG A 428 47.77 -6.91 -8.50
C ARG A 428 49.23 -6.45 -8.41
N GLU A 429 49.79 -6.34 -7.20
CA GLU A 429 51.19 -5.96 -6.97
C GLU A 429 52.17 -6.92 -7.64
N VAL A 430 51.94 -8.24 -7.54
CA VAL A 430 52.76 -9.25 -8.24
C VAL A 430 52.72 -9.03 -9.76
N LYS A 431 51.53 -8.80 -10.34
CA LYS A 431 51.38 -8.56 -11.79
C LYS A 431 52.03 -7.25 -12.22
N GLU A 432 51.88 -6.18 -11.44
CA GLU A 432 52.52 -4.89 -11.72
C GLU A 432 54.04 -4.96 -11.67
N LEU A 433 54.61 -5.61 -10.65
CA LEU A 433 56.07 -5.77 -10.54
C LEU A 433 56.63 -6.67 -11.65
N TYR A 434 55.89 -7.71 -12.04
CA TYR A 434 56.27 -8.55 -13.18
C TYR A 434 56.24 -7.77 -14.50
N ASN A 435 55.22 -6.95 -14.73
CA ASN A 435 55.14 -6.09 -15.93
C ASN A 435 56.23 -5.01 -15.96
N LYS A 436 56.77 -4.60 -14.80
CA LYS A 436 57.93 -3.70 -14.68
C LYS A 436 59.27 -4.41 -14.94
N GLY A 437 59.25 -5.70 -15.28
CA GLY A 437 60.44 -6.47 -15.68
C GLY A 437 61.18 -7.16 -14.54
N LEU A 438 60.64 -7.19 -13.31
CA LEU A 438 61.28 -7.90 -12.20
C LEU A 438 61.13 -9.42 -12.35
N THR A 439 62.17 -10.15 -11.96
CA THR A 439 62.14 -11.61 -11.94
C THR A 439 61.27 -12.16 -10.80
N GLN A 440 60.78 -13.39 -10.95
CA GLN A 440 59.92 -14.04 -9.94
C GLN A 440 60.54 -14.06 -8.54
N LYS A 441 61.88 -14.24 -8.48
CA LYS A 441 62.66 -14.28 -7.23
C LYS A 441 62.76 -12.89 -6.58
N GLU A 442 62.91 -11.83 -7.36
CA GLU A 442 62.94 -10.45 -6.88
C GLU A 442 61.57 -10.01 -6.36
N ILE A 443 60.49 -10.38 -7.04
CA ILE A 443 59.11 -10.10 -6.61
C ILE A 443 58.82 -10.83 -5.29
N ALA A 444 59.22 -12.10 -5.18
CA ALA A 444 59.06 -12.91 -3.97
C ALA A 444 59.75 -12.27 -2.75
N ASN A 445 61.00 -11.83 -2.91
CA ASN A 445 61.75 -11.14 -1.86
C ASN A 445 61.14 -9.78 -1.49
N LYS A 446 60.68 -9.02 -2.49
CA LYS A 446 60.15 -7.65 -2.28
C LYS A 446 58.79 -7.63 -1.57
N LEU A 447 57.96 -8.64 -1.81
CA LEU A 447 56.62 -8.77 -1.23
C LEU A 447 56.56 -9.72 -0.01
N ASP A 448 57.71 -10.25 0.41
CA ASP A 448 57.84 -11.24 1.49
C ASP A 448 56.89 -12.45 1.31
N ILE A 449 56.94 -13.04 0.12
CA ILE A 449 56.11 -14.19 -0.28
C ILE A 449 56.97 -15.27 -0.94
N THR A 450 56.49 -16.51 -0.94
CA THR A 450 57.24 -17.62 -1.54
C THR A 450 57.27 -17.53 -3.08
N ASP A 451 58.39 -17.91 -3.69
CA ASP A 451 58.55 -18.01 -5.16
C ASP A 451 57.45 -18.89 -5.80
N ARG A 452 57.10 -19.99 -5.12
CA ARG A 452 55.99 -20.89 -5.54
C ARG A 452 54.65 -20.15 -5.61
N TYR A 453 54.39 -19.21 -4.71
CA TYR A 453 53.14 -18.43 -4.70
C TYR A 453 53.10 -17.42 -5.85
N VAL A 454 54.22 -16.74 -6.14
CA VAL A 454 54.36 -15.84 -7.30
C VAL A 454 54.12 -16.60 -8.61
N ARG A 455 54.78 -17.76 -8.80
CA ARG A 455 54.55 -18.64 -9.96
C ARG A 455 53.09 -19.04 -10.13
N LYS A 456 52.43 -19.40 -9.03
CA LYS A 456 51.00 -19.79 -9.06
C LYS A 456 50.08 -18.65 -9.49
N ILE A 457 50.42 -17.41 -9.15
CA ILE A 457 49.65 -16.22 -9.56
C ILE A 457 49.86 -15.93 -11.05
N LEU A 458 51.11 -16.01 -11.53
CA LEU A 458 51.44 -15.74 -12.93
C LEU A 458 50.97 -16.83 -13.90
N ASN A 459 50.89 -18.10 -13.46
CA ASN A 459 50.45 -19.22 -14.29
C ASN A 459 48.93 -19.46 -14.30
N LYS A 460 48.17 -18.75 -13.46
CA LYS A 460 46.70 -18.75 -13.54
C LYS A 460 46.27 -17.81 -14.68
N LYS A 461 45.93 -18.38 -15.83
CA LYS A 461 45.19 -17.68 -16.89
C LYS A 461 43.83 -17.23 -16.39
#